data_AF-A0A3D4R4W5-F1
#
_entry.id   AF-A0A3D4R4W5-F1
#
_cell.length_a   1.000
_cell.length_b   1.000
_cell.length_c   1.000
_cell.angle_alpha   90.00
_cell.angle_beta   90.00
_cell.angle_gamma   90.00
#
_symmetry.space_group_name_H-M   'P 1'
#
loop_
_entity.id
_entity.type
_entity.pdbx_description
1 polymer ?
#
loop_
_entity_poly.entity_id
_entity_poly.type
_entity_poly.pdbx_seq_one_letter_code
_entity_poly.pdbx_strand_id
1 'polypeptide(L)'
;MLASLKLLDLMASNSEAIAANWAKDVTRNARTPFYHDIKESYLIPQAADFYRRLSAVYTMKDPYPTIRDFMSKFAEKRFKEGVPLQEAPYAIILMRRHIWLYADRPFSSPLRSSVRRWTARPGLF
;
A
#
# COMPACT_ATOMS: atom_id res chain seq x y z
N MET A 1 -12.05 0.61 -16.56
CA MET A 1 -12.41 -0.54 -15.70
C MET A 1 -11.43 -1.71 -15.80
N LEU A 2 -10.94 -2.12 -16.97
CA LEU A 2 -9.97 -3.24 -17.07
C LEU A 2 -8.62 -2.96 -16.36
N ALA A 3 -8.12 -1.72 -16.43
CA ALA A 3 -6.85 -1.35 -15.77
C ALA A 3 -6.95 -1.39 -14.23
N SER A 4 -8.11 -1.05 -13.66
CA SER A 4 -8.33 -1.12 -12.22
C SER A 4 -8.41 -2.58 -11.75
N LEU A 5 -9.07 -3.46 -12.50
CA LEU A 5 -9.13 -4.90 -12.16
C LEU A 5 -7.75 -5.55 -12.18
N LYS A 6 -6.92 -5.28 -13.21
CA LYS A 6 -5.54 -5.78 -13.27
C LYS A 6 -4.68 -5.32 -12.09
N LEU A 7 -4.92 -4.10 -11.59
CA LEU A 7 -4.19 -3.58 -10.43
C LEU A 7 -4.60 -4.30 -9.14
N LEU A 8 -5.91 -4.59 -8.99
CA LEU A 8 -6.43 -5.37 -7.88
C LEU A 8 -5.88 -6.81 -7.92
N ASP A 9 -5.91 -7.47 -9.08
CA ASP A 9 -5.33 -8.81 -9.26
C ASP A 9 -3.83 -8.84 -8.93
N LEU A 10 -3.09 -7.80 -9.34
CA LEU A 10 -1.68 -7.64 -9.01
C LEU A 10 -1.48 -7.52 -7.50
N MET A 11 -2.29 -6.70 -6.81
CA MET A 11 -2.22 -6.54 -5.36
C MET A 11 -2.53 -7.85 -4.63
N ALA A 12 -3.54 -8.60 -5.05
CA ALA A 12 -3.91 -9.86 -4.45
C ALA A 12 -2.80 -10.92 -4.64
N SER A 13 -2.37 -11.11 -5.90
CA SER A 13 -1.46 -12.19 -6.29
C SER A 13 -0.01 -11.96 -5.86
N ASN A 14 0.41 -10.69 -5.72
CA ASN A 14 1.79 -10.33 -5.38
C ASN A 14 1.92 -9.64 -4.03
N SER A 15 0.89 -9.76 -3.18
CA SER A 15 0.78 -9.07 -1.89
C SER A 15 2.04 -9.19 -1.02
N GLU A 16 2.62 -10.39 -0.90
CA GLU A 16 3.84 -10.62 -0.11
C GLU A 16 5.08 -9.95 -0.70
N ALA A 17 5.26 -10.02 -2.02
CA ALA A 17 6.40 -9.40 -2.69
C ALA A 17 6.34 -7.87 -2.60
N ILE A 18 5.15 -7.29 -2.76
CA ILE A 18 4.92 -5.85 -2.59
C ILE A 18 5.15 -5.46 -1.12
N ALA A 19 4.65 -6.25 -0.18
CA ALA A 19 4.84 -6.04 1.26
C ALA A 19 6.31 -6.11 1.67
N ALA A 20 7.10 -7.03 1.12
CA ALA A 20 8.52 -7.14 1.40
C ALA A 20 9.30 -5.90 0.91
N ASN A 21 8.97 -5.37 -0.27
CA ASN A 21 9.58 -4.13 -0.76
C ASN A 21 9.20 -2.94 0.12
N TRP A 22 7.93 -2.88 0.54
CA TRP A 22 7.44 -1.86 1.45
C TRP A 22 8.10 -1.94 2.84
N ALA A 23 8.25 -3.14 3.41
CA ALA A 23 8.85 -3.34 4.73
C ALA A 23 10.31 -2.85 4.77
N LYS A 24 11.08 -3.10 3.70
CA LYS A 24 12.46 -2.61 3.57
C LYS A 24 12.56 -1.08 3.50
N ASP A 25 11.57 -0.43 2.92
CA ASP A 25 11.54 1.03 2.76
C ASP A 25 11.07 1.71 4.04
N VAL A 26 9.95 1.25 4.63
CA VAL A 26 9.38 1.85 5.85
C VAL A 26 10.31 1.71 7.07
N THR A 27 11.11 0.66 7.13
CA THR A 27 12.11 0.45 8.22
C THR A 27 13.37 1.31 8.06
N ARG A 28 13.53 2.02 6.95
CA ARG A 28 14.71 2.87 6.66
C ARG A 28 14.37 4.31 6.33
N ASN A 29 13.08 4.62 6.15
CA ASN A 29 12.65 5.95 5.75
C ASN A 29 12.76 6.91 6.94
N ALA A 30 13.40 8.06 6.73
CA ALA A 30 13.60 9.08 7.78
C ALA A 30 12.27 9.65 8.33
N ARG A 31 11.16 9.49 7.60
CA ARG A 31 9.82 9.94 8.04
C ARG A 31 9.04 8.86 8.79
N THR A 32 9.60 7.66 8.99
CA THR A 32 8.95 6.57 9.73
C THR A 32 9.87 5.91 10.77
N PRO A 33 10.50 6.68 11.68
CA PRO A 33 11.42 6.15 12.67
C PRO A 33 10.80 5.09 13.59
N PHE A 34 9.50 5.17 13.93
CA PHE A 34 8.83 4.16 14.74
C PHE A 34 8.93 2.75 14.14
N TYR A 35 8.95 2.67 12.81
CA TYR A 35 8.97 1.39 12.10
C TYR A 35 10.37 0.75 12.03
N HIS A 36 11.45 1.47 12.37
CA HIS A 36 12.83 0.99 12.21
C HIS A 36 13.13 -0.20 13.14
N ASP A 37 12.50 -0.23 14.32
CA ASP A 37 12.70 -1.27 15.33
C ASP A 37 11.73 -2.46 15.17
N ILE A 38 10.82 -2.40 14.19
CA ILE A 38 9.82 -3.45 13.97
C ILE A 38 10.38 -4.49 13.01
N LYS A 39 10.36 -5.77 13.44
CA LYS A 39 10.84 -6.88 12.62
C LYS A 39 10.03 -7.02 11.32
N GLU A 40 10.72 -7.25 10.20
CA GLU A 40 10.07 -7.52 8.90
C GLU A 40 9.11 -8.72 8.97
N SER A 41 9.41 -9.72 9.82
CA SER A 41 8.53 -10.88 10.06
C SER A 41 7.15 -10.51 10.62
N TYR A 42 7.00 -9.34 11.22
CA TYR A 42 5.71 -8.78 11.63
C TYR A 42 5.11 -7.87 10.53
N LEU A 43 5.93 -7.03 9.90
CA LEU A 43 5.49 -6.03 8.94
C LEU A 43 4.97 -6.65 7.63
N ILE A 44 5.68 -7.64 7.10
CA ILE A 44 5.37 -8.27 5.81
C ILE A 44 3.97 -8.94 5.82
N PRO A 45 3.65 -9.87 6.74
CA PRO A 45 2.33 -10.51 6.72
C PRO A 45 1.20 -9.50 6.94
N GLN A 46 1.42 -8.51 7.81
CA GLN A 46 0.45 -7.45 8.05
C GLN A 46 0.14 -6.63 6.79
N ALA A 47 1.16 -6.20 6.06
CA ALA A 47 0.99 -5.43 4.83
C ALA A 47 0.43 -6.28 3.68
N ALA A 48 0.83 -7.56 3.59
CA ALA A 48 0.30 -8.47 2.60
C ALA A 48 -1.22 -8.70 2.82
N ASP A 49 -1.64 -8.89 4.07
CA ASP A 49 -3.06 -8.95 4.44
C ASP A 49 -3.80 -7.67 4.10
N PHE A 50 -3.18 -6.51 4.34
CA PHE A 50 -3.74 -5.21 3.97
C PHE A 50 -4.02 -5.14 2.46
N TYR A 51 -3.04 -5.50 1.61
CA TYR A 51 -3.23 -5.50 0.16
C TYR A 51 -4.31 -6.46 -0.31
N ARG A 52 -4.36 -7.68 0.24
CA ARG A 52 -5.40 -8.67 -0.10
C ARG A 52 -6.80 -8.18 0.27
N ARG A 53 -6.97 -7.66 1.48
CA ARG A 53 -8.24 -7.11 1.95
C ARG A 53 -8.66 -5.91 1.13
N LEU A 54 -7.73 -4.99 0.86
CA LEU A 54 -8.00 -3.81 0.05
C LEU A 54 -8.47 -4.22 -1.35
N SER A 55 -7.77 -5.19 -1.98
CA SER A 55 -8.16 -5.73 -3.28
C SER A 55 -9.58 -6.31 -3.27
N ALA A 56 -9.90 -7.16 -2.28
CA ALA A 56 -11.20 -7.80 -2.16
C ALA A 56 -12.33 -6.78 -1.98
N VAL A 57 -12.15 -5.77 -1.13
CA VAL A 57 -13.19 -4.78 -0.87
C VAL A 57 -13.53 -3.97 -2.12
N TYR A 58 -12.54 -3.60 -2.94
CA TYR A 58 -12.80 -2.87 -4.19
C TYR A 58 -13.54 -3.68 -5.27
N THR A 59 -13.66 -4.99 -5.12
CA THR A 59 -14.48 -5.83 -6.01
C THR A 59 -15.95 -5.94 -5.59
N MET A 60 -16.31 -5.41 -4.42
CA MET A 60 -17.68 -5.43 -3.91
C MET A 60 -18.58 -4.45 -4.66
N LYS A 61 -19.87 -4.79 -4.73
CA LYS A 61 -20.90 -3.92 -5.34
C LYS A 61 -21.06 -2.59 -4.61
N ASP A 62 -20.95 -2.60 -3.27
CA ASP A 62 -20.92 -1.39 -2.44
C ASP A 62 -19.71 -1.46 -1.47
N PRO A 63 -18.56 -0.89 -1.86
CA PRO A 63 -17.33 -1.01 -1.09
C PRO A 63 -17.25 -0.06 0.10
N TYR A 64 -18.00 1.05 0.09
CA TYR A 64 -17.76 2.17 1.02
C TYR A 64 -17.93 1.80 2.51
N PRO A 65 -19.02 1.12 2.92
CA PRO A 65 -19.19 0.72 4.33
C PRO A 65 -18.07 -0.21 4.81
N THR A 66 -17.65 -1.15 3.96
CA THR A 66 -16.60 -2.13 4.27
C THR A 66 -15.21 -1.49 4.33
N ILE A 67 -14.89 -0.56 3.42
CA ILE A 67 -13.64 0.22 3.47
C ILE A 67 -13.57 1.02 4.77
N ARG A 68 -14.67 1.68 5.15
CA ARG A 68 -14.73 2.47 6.39
C ARG A 68 -14.44 1.60 7.60
N ASP A 69 -15.14 0.47 7.76
CA ASP A 69 -14.92 -0.45 8.88
C ASP A 69 -13.48 -1.00 8.92
N PHE A 70 -12.97 -1.43 7.76
CA PHE A 70 -11.61 -1.92 7.61
C PHE A 70 -10.56 -0.88 8.02
N MET A 71 -10.66 0.35 7.51
CA MET A 71 -9.72 1.42 7.81
C MET A 71 -9.83 1.90 9.26
N SER A 72 -11.04 1.95 9.83
CA SER A 72 -11.24 2.27 11.25
C SER A 72 -10.54 1.25 12.15
N LYS A 73 -10.71 -0.05 11.90
CA LYS A 73 -10.03 -1.12 12.65
C LYS A 73 -8.52 -1.07 12.49
N PHE A 74 -8.04 -0.75 11.28
CA PHE A 74 -6.62 -0.55 11.03
C PHE A 74 -6.06 0.62 11.87
N ALA A 75 -6.73 1.78 11.83
CA ALA A 75 -6.32 2.96 12.57
C ALA A 75 -6.33 2.72 14.09
N GLU A 76 -7.37 2.07 14.62
CA GLU A 76 -7.46 1.69 16.03
C GLU A 76 -6.32 0.75 16.44
N LYS A 77 -5.99 -0.25 15.60
CA LYS A 77 -4.86 -1.15 15.86
C LYS A 77 -3.53 -0.39 15.89
N ARG A 78 -3.30 0.52 14.94
CA ARG A 78 -2.09 1.35 14.91
C ARG A 78 -1.98 2.25 16.14
N PHE A 79 -3.10 2.83 16.56
CA PHE A 79 -3.15 3.65 17.77
C PHE A 79 -2.79 2.83 19.03
N LYS A 80 -3.35 1.63 19.18
CA LYS A 80 -3.05 0.73 20.31
C LYS A 80 -1.60 0.23 20.33
N GLU A 81 -0.97 0.11 19.17
CA GLU A 81 0.45 -0.23 19.04
C GLU A 81 1.38 0.96 19.34
N GLY A 82 0.83 2.16 19.55
CA GLY A 82 1.62 3.37 19.83
C GLY A 82 2.24 4.01 18.59
N VAL A 83 1.77 3.67 17.37
CA VAL A 83 2.31 4.26 16.14
C VAL A 83 2.02 5.77 16.12
N PRO A 84 3.03 6.63 15.93
CA PRO A 84 2.83 8.07 15.84
C PRO A 84 1.90 8.45 14.69
N LEU A 85 0.99 9.40 14.93
CA LEU A 85 -0.03 9.81 13.97
C LEU A 85 0.56 10.32 12.65
N GLN A 86 1.75 10.92 12.66
CA GLN A 86 2.38 11.43 11.44
C GLN A 86 2.97 10.30 10.58
N GLU A 87 3.37 9.20 11.21
CA GLU A 87 4.00 8.06 10.55
C GLU A 87 2.98 7.07 9.99
N ALA A 88 1.86 6.84 10.70
CA ALA A 88 0.81 5.92 10.26
C ALA A 88 0.26 6.20 8.84
N PRO A 89 -0.18 7.43 8.48
CA PRO A 89 -0.62 7.74 7.13
C PRO A 89 0.53 7.73 6.14
N TYR A 90 1.75 8.11 6.57
CA TYR A 90 2.92 8.06 5.69
C TYR A 90 3.28 6.61 5.30
N ALA A 91 3.17 5.67 6.24
CA ALA A 91 3.35 4.24 5.97
C ALA A 91 2.34 3.73 4.93
N ILE A 92 1.07 4.20 4.97
CA ILE A 92 0.05 3.89 3.94
C ILE A 92 0.40 4.53 2.59
N ILE A 93 0.90 5.77 2.58
CA ILE A 93 1.37 6.42 1.35
C ILE A 93 2.50 5.62 0.71
N LEU A 94 3.44 5.11 1.51
CA LEU A 94 4.49 4.20 1.04
C LEU A 94 3.89 2.90 0.51
N MET A 95 2.90 2.30 1.18
CA MET A 95 2.22 1.09 0.66
C MET A 95 1.66 1.34 -0.75
N ARG A 96 0.93 2.45 -0.94
CA ARG A 96 0.40 2.85 -2.25
C ARG A 96 1.51 3.00 -3.29
N ARG A 97 2.64 3.61 -2.91
CA ARG A 97 3.80 3.76 -3.81
C ARG A 97 4.35 2.41 -4.26
N HIS A 98 4.45 1.43 -3.37
CA HIS A 98 4.99 0.11 -3.70
C HIS A 98 4.08 -0.71 -4.62
N ILE A 99 2.76 -0.48 -4.61
CA ILE A 99 1.85 -1.03 -5.63
C ILE A 99 2.27 -0.54 -7.03
N TRP A 100 2.46 0.78 -7.20
CA TRP A 100 2.84 1.38 -8.49
C TRP A 100 4.24 0.98 -8.94
N LEU A 101 5.21 0.99 -8.02
CA LEU A 101 6.58 0.56 -8.34
C LEU A 101 6.65 -0.89 -8.77
N TYR A 102 5.82 -1.76 -8.19
CA TYR A 102 5.76 -3.15 -8.59
C TYR A 102 5.14 -3.28 -10.00
N ALA A 103 4.05 -2.56 -10.27
CA ALA A 103 3.37 -2.56 -11.56
C ALA A 103 4.21 -1.98 -12.71
N ASP A 104 5.13 -1.04 -12.44
CA ASP A 104 6.00 -0.40 -13.44
C ASP A 104 7.27 -1.20 -13.76
N ARG A 105 7.54 -2.32 -13.04
CA ARG A 105 8.72 -3.15 -13.34
C ARG A 105 8.62 -3.73 -14.76
N PRO A 106 9.73 -3.77 -15.52
CA PRO A 106 9.74 -4.15 -16.94
C PRO A 106 9.37 -5.61 -17.25
N PHE A 107 8.86 -6.38 -16.29
CA PHE A 107 8.48 -7.79 -16.46
C PHE A 107 6.96 -8.04 -16.50
N SER A 108 6.10 -7.02 -16.36
CA SER A 108 4.63 -7.21 -16.36
C SER A 108 3.82 -6.21 -17.22
N SER A 109 4.18 -5.99 -18.49
CA SER A 109 3.32 -5.49 -19.61
C SER A 109 2.46 -4.19 -19.40
N PRO A 110 1.66 -3.75 -20.39
CA PRO A 110 1.83 -2.53 -21.20
C PRO A 110 1.18 -1.27 -20.60
N LEU A 111 1.49 -0.89 -19.35
CA LEU A 111 0.95 0.34 -18.73
C LEU A 111 1.80 1.60 -18.99
N ARG A 112 2.68 1.57 -20.01
CA ARG A 112 3.73 2.58 -20.21
C ARG A 112 3.26 3.95 -20.72
N SER A 113 2.02 4.10 -21.18
CA SER A 113 1.57 5.32 -21.87
C SER A 113 0.77 6.32 -21.01
N SER A 114 0.20 5.91 -19.87
CA SER A 114 -0.70 6.79 -19.08
C SER A 114 -0.07 7.36 -17.80
N VAL A 115 0.99 6.73 -17.29
CA VAL A 115 1.58 7.08 -15.97
C VAL A 115 2.53 8.27 -16.05
N ARG A 116 3.18 8.51 -17.21
CA ARG A 116 4.09 9.65 -17.40
C ARG A 116 3.41 11.02 -17.31
N ARG A 117 2.08 11.09 -17.28
CA ARG A 117 1.35 12.37 -17.24
C ARG A 117 1.12 12.91 -15.82
N TRP A 118 1.27 12.09 -14.77
CA TRP A 118 0.98 12.49 -13.39
C TRP A 118 2.21 12.71 -12.51
N THR A 119 3.38 12.19 -12.90
CA THR A 119 4.66 12.42 -12.17
C THR A 119 5.45 13.62 -12.68
N ALA A 120 4.95 14.31 -13.72
CA ALA A 120 5.62 15.45 -14.36
C ALA A 120 5.07 16.83 -13.96
N ARG A 121 4.31 16.94 -12.84
CA ARG A 121 3.96 18.24 -12.25
C ARG A 121 4.67 18.42 -10.91
N PRO A 122 5.81 19.12 -10.87
CA PRO A 122 6.36 19.59 -9.60
C PRO A 122 5.49 20.74 -9.10
N GLY A 123 4.87 20.58 -7.93
CA GLY A 123 4.25 21.72 -7.22
C GLY A 123 2.84 21.56 -6.68
N LEU A 124 2.41 20.39 -6.21
CA LEU A 124 1.22 20.29 -5.36
C LEU A 124 1.54 19.41 -4.16
N PHE A 125 2.00 20.08 -3.10
CA PHE A 125 1.84 19.64 -1.71
C PHE A 125 0.37 19.73 -1.33
#